data_AF-A0A1M4X422-F1
#
_entry.id   AF-A0A1M4X422-F1
#
_cell.length_a   1.000
_cell.length_b   1.000
_cell.length_c   1.000
_cell.angle_alpha   90.00
_cell.angle_beta   90.00
_cell.angle_gamma   90.00
#
_symmetry.space_group_name_H-M   'P 1'
#
loop_
_entity.id
_entity.type
_entity.pdbx_description
1 polymer ?
#
loop_
_entity_poly.entity_id
_entity_poly.type
_entity_poly.pdbx_seq_one_letter_code
_entity_poly.pdbx_strand_id
1 'polypeptide(L)'
;MDYERRDEMIGFYDYTVILTYIGLMSSIFGMTQVIDGRFRTAILCLAISGLCDMFDGKVARTKKDRTSDQKLFGIQIDSLSDVVCFGVFPGMISYVLGVQGVLGGIIIAYYCVAAVIRLGFFNVLETNRQQQEEGANKFYFGLPVTSISIILPMVFLLDFLMPQGTIKYVLMVTLCIVGTLFITNFKLKKPTNKQFALMVIIVACAVINILLFSEYHIKHRFIKEEPLIEQILK
;
A
#
# COMPACT_ATOMS: atom_id res chain seq x y z
N MET A 1 -31.66 -4.89 -13.23
CA MET A 1 -30.67 -5.68 -12.47
C MET A 1 -30.71 -7.07 -13.06
N ASP A 2 -30.06 -7.27 -14.22
CA ASP A 2 -30.02 -8.57 -14.87
C ASP A 2 -28.92 -9.40 -14.21
N TYR A 3 -29.27 -9.94 -13.05
CA TYR A 3 -28.49 -10.93 -12.32
C TYR A 3 -28.77 -12.32 -12.91
N GLU A 4 -28.47 -12.52 -14.20
CA GLU A 4 -28.37 -13.87 -14.77
C GLU A 4 -26.92 -14.32 -14.66
N ARG A 5 -26.58 -15.00 -13.55
CA ARG A 5 -25.20 -15.40 -13.27
C ARG A 5 -25.05 -16.93 -13.26
N ARG A 6 -24.21 -17.42 -14.18
CA ARG A 6 -23.63 -18.78 -14.20
C ARG A 6 -22.27 -18.82 -13.49
N ASP A 7 -22.13 -18.16 -12.35
CA ASP A 7 -20.94 -18.24 -11.48
C ASP A 7 -21.39 -18.65 -10.07
N GLU A 8 -20.86 -19.75 -9.56
CA GLU A 8 -21.21 -20.33 -8.25
C GLU A 8 -20.72 -19.48 -7.05
N MET A 9 -19.92 -18.43 -7.29
CA MET A 9 -19.29 -17.59 -6.25
C MET A 9 -19.61 -16.09 -6.41
N ILE A 10 -19.71 -15.39 -5.26
CA ILE A 10 -19.95 -13.95 -5.20
C ILE A 10 -18.65 -13.20 -5.54
N GLY A 11 -18.69 -12.32 -6.54
CA GLY A 11 -17.55 -11.48 -6.93
C GLY A 11 -17.28 -11.46 -8.44
N PHE A 12 -16.27 -10.72 -8.87
CA PHE A 12 -15.73 -10.76 -10.23
C PHE A 12 -14.25 -11.13 -10.17
N TYR A 13 -13.83 -12.12 -10.96
CA TYR A 13 -12.49 -12.71 -10.91
C TYR A 13 -11.69 -12.47 -12.19
N ASP A 14 -11.79 -11.26 -12.73
CA ASP A 14 -11.00 -10.86 -13.88
C ASP A 14 -9.51 -10.76 -13.53
N TYR A 15 -8.63 -10.93 -14.52
CA TYR A 15 -7.16 -10.86 -14.34
C TYR A 15 -6.67 -9.58 -13.65
N THR A 16 -7.39 -8.48 -13.80
CA THR A 16 -7.13 -7.21 -13.12
C THR A 16 -7.43 -7.27 -11.63
N VAL A 17 -8.59 -7.84 -11.25
CA VAL A 17 -8.99 -7.95 -9.84
C VAL A 17 -8.12 -8.99 -9.14
N ILE A 18 -7.76 -10.07 -9.85
CA ILE A 18 -6.79 -11.05 -9.37
C ILE A 18 -5.45 -10.38 -9.07
N LEU A 19 -4.99 -9.44 -9.89
CA LEU A 19 -3.76 -8.70 -9.61
C LEU A 19 -3.87 -7.86 -8.33
N THR A 20 -5.01 -7.19 -8.11
CA THR A 20 -5.30 -6.50 -6.85
C THR A 20 -5.24 -7.47 -5.66
N TYR A 21 -5.85 -8.66 -5.79
CA TYR A 21 -5.83 -9.68 -4.75
C TYR A 21 -4.43 -10.22 -4.46
N ILE A 22 -3.58 -10.38 -5.48
CA ILE A 22 -2.18 -10.78 -5.27
C ILE A 22 -1.42 -9.71 -4.48
N GLY A 23 -1.62 -8.43 -4.80
CA GLY A 23 -1.05 -7.32 -4.04
C GLY A 23 -1.51 -7.32 -2.58
N LEU A 24 -2.81 -7.49 -2.35
CA LEU A 24 -3.41 -7.61 -1.02
C LEU A 24 -2.83 -8.77 -0.21
N MET A 25 -2.77 -9.96 -0.81
CA MET A 25 -2.20 -11.15 -0.17
C MET A 25 -0.72 -10.96 0.17
N SER A 26 0.04 -10.27 -0.70
CA SER A 26 1.43 -9.90 -0.42
C SER A 26 1.54 -9.01 0.81
N SER A 27 0.70 -7.97 0.91
CA SER A 27 0.68 -7.08 2.08
C SER A 27 0.25 -7.78 3.36
N ILE A 28 -0.77 -8.65 3.31
CA ILE A 28 -1.21 -9.44 4.47
C ILE A 28 -0.09 -10.36 4.95
N PHE A 29 0.60 -11.07 4.05
CA PHE A 29 1.78 -11.85 4.41
C PHE A 29 2.89 -10.96 4.98
N GLY A 30 3.13 -9.80 4.38
CA GLY A 30 4.08 -8.82 4.89
C GLY A 30 3.78 -8.37 6.32
N MET A 31 2.51 -8.16 6.67
CA MET A 31 2.08 -7.83 8.04
C MET A 31 2.44 -8.94 9.03
N THR A 32 2.28 -10.22 8.67
CA THR A 32 2.72 -11.32 9.57
C THR A 32 4.23 -11.28 9.77
N GLN A 33 4.99 -11.00 8.71
CA GLN A 33 6.45 -10.85 8.80
C GLN A 33 6.87 -9.67 9.69
N VAL A 34 6.09 -8.59 9.75
CA VAL A 34 6.33 -7.48 10.70
C VAL A 34 6.19 -7.97 12.14
N ILE A 35 5.15 -8.74 12.45
CA ILE A 35 4.94 -9.29 13.81
C ILE A 35 6.11 -10.20 14.20
N ASP A 36 6.59 -11.01 13.26
CA ASP A 36 7.73 -11.91 13.43
C ASP A 36 9.09 -11.17 13.51
N GLY A 37 9.10 -9.83 13.37
CA GLY A 37 10.31 -9.02 13.36
C GLY A 37 11.14 -9.13 12.06
N ARG A 38 10.60 -9.76 11.02
CA ARG A 38 11.24 -9.96 9.71
C ARG A 38 10.98 -8.77 8.78
N PHE A 39 11.46 -7.59 9.18
CA PHE A 39 11.21 -6.33 8.47
C PHE A 39 11.72 -6.31 7.02
N ARG A 40 12.83 -7.01 6.73
CA ARG A 40 13.35 -7.17 5.36
C ARG A 40 12.28 -7.71 4.41
N THR A 41 11.63 -8.80 4.81
CA THR A 41 10.57 -9.45 4.03
C THR A 41 9.33 -8.59 3.99
N ALA A 42 8.96 -7.93 5.09
CA ALA A 42 7.81 -7.03 5.13
C ALA A 42 7.94 -5.87 4.13
N ILE A 43 9.11 -5.24 4.04
CA ILE A 43 9.35 -4.14 3.09
C ILE A 43 9.32 -4.63 1.65
N LEU A 44 9.86 -5.84 1.39
CA LEU A 44 9.75 -6.48 0.08
C LEU A 44 8.28 -6.71 -0.30
N CYS A 45 7.45 -7.21 0.62
CA CYS A 45 6.02 -7.38 0.41
C CYS A 45 5.31 -6.05 0.12
N LEU A 46 5.65 -4.99 0.86
CA LEU A 46 5.09 -3.65 0.61
C LEU A 46 5.46 -3.14 -0.80
N ALA A 47 6.71 -3.36 -1.21
CA ALA A 47 7.17 -2.99 -2.55
C ALA A 47 6.50 -3.81 -3.66
N ILE A 48 6.29 -5.12 -3.45
CA ILE A 48 5.54 -5.99 -4.37
C ILE A 48 4.09 -5.51 -4.48
N SER A 49 3.43 -5.20 -3.37
CA SER A 49 2.07 -4.65 -3.38
C SER A 49 1.98 -3.32 -4.14
N GLY A 50 2.95 -2.42 -3.93
CA GLY A 50 3.07 -1.17 -4.69
C GLY A 50 3.25 -1.41 -6.19
N LEU A 51 4.05 -2.41 -6.56
CA LEU A 51 4.26 -2.79 -7.95
C LEU A 51 2.98 -3.34 -8.58
N CYS A 52 2.22 -4.18 -7.86
CA CYS A 52 0.94 -4.73 -8.30
C CYS A 52 -0.09 -3.63 -8.58
N ASP A 53 -0.27 -2.68 -7.66
CA ASP A 53 -1.15 -1.50 -7.85
C ASP A 53 -0.76 -0.69 -9.09
N MET A 54 0.54 -0.39 -9.22
CA MET A 54 1.08 0.37 -10.33
C MET A 54 0.85 -0.32 -11.69
N PHE A 55 0.77 -1.66 -11.72
CA PHE A 55 0.41 -2.43 -12.90
C PHE A 55 -1.10 -2.54 -13.10
N ASP A 56 -1.90 -2.70 -12.05
CA ASP A 56 -3.36 -2.84 -12.17
C ASP A 56 -3.97 -1.65 -12.92
N GLY A 57 -3.56 -0.42 -12.61
CA GLY A 57 -4.01 0.78 -13.33
C GLY A 57 -3.68 0.82 -14.83
N LYS A 58 -2.65 0.07 -15.29
CA LYS A 58 -2.30 -0.07 -16.71
C LYS A 58 -3.01 -1.25 -17.36
N VAL A 59 -3.07 -2.37 -16.65
CA VAL A 59 -3.69 -3.64 -17.04
C VAL A 59 -5.21 -3.47 -17.15
N ALA A 60 -5.81 -2.62 -16.31
CA ALA A 60 -7.20 -2.20 -16.41
C ALA A 60 -7.53 -1.45 -17.70
N ARG A 61 -6.56 -0.78 -18.33
CA ARG A 61 -6.76 -0.02 -19.59
C ARG A 61 -6.62 -0.87 -20.84
N THR A 62 -6.05 -2.07 -20.74
CA THR A 62 -5.91 -2.98 -21.89
C THR A 62 -7.17 -3.81 -22.12
N LYS A 63 -8.04 -3.94 -21.10
CA LYS A 63 -9.32 -4.65 -21.23
C LYS A 63 -10.35 -3.75 -21.93
N LYS A 64 -10.63 -4.03 -23.20
CA LYS A 64 -11.64 -3.31 -24.00
C LYS A 64 -13.08 -3.74 -23.70
N ASP A 65 -13.28 -4.98 -23.25
CA ASP A 65 -14.60 -5.60 -23.09
C ASP A 65 -14.99 -5.79 -21.61
N ARG A 66 -15.00 -4.70 -20.83
CA ARG A 66 -15.51 -4.73 -19.44
C ARG A 66 -16.97 -4.29 -19.39
N THR A 67 -17.80 -5.06 -18.71
CA THR A 67 -19.14 -4.60 -18.31
C THR A 67 -19.03 -3.44 -17.32
N SER A 68 -20.09 -2.61 -17.22
CA SER A 68 -20.18 -1.52 -16.25
C SER A 68 -19.91 -2.03 -14.83
N ASP A 69 -20.50 -3.17 -14.49
CA ASP A 69 -20.50 -3.71 -13.12
C ASP A 69 -19.11 -4.24 -12.75
N GLN A 70 -18.40 -4.91 -13.67
CA GLN A 70 -17.00 -5.31 -13.49
C GLN A 70 -16.08 -4.12 -13.25
N LYS A 71 -16.30 -3.01 -13.97
CA LYS A 71 -15.51 -1.80 -13.82
C LYS A 71 -15.75 -1.14 -12.46
N LEU A 72 -17.01 -0.97 -12.05
CA LEU A 72 -17.35 -0.40 -10.74
C LEU A 72 -16.82 -1.27 -9.60
N PHE A 73 -17.00 -2.59 -9.69
CA PHE A 73 -16.51 -3.52 -8.69
C PHE A 73 -14.97 -3.45 -8.56
N GLY A 74 -14.25 -3.45 -9.68
CA GLY A 74 -12.80 -3.33 -9.68
C GLY A 74 -12.30 -2.06 -8.98
N ILE A 75 -12.94 -0.91 -9.25
CA ILE A 75 -12.60 0.37 -8.59
C ILE A 75 -12.79 0.28 -7.06
N GLN A 76 -13.88 -0.36 -6.60
CA GLN A 76 -14.13 -0.50 -5.17
C GLN A 76 -13.14 -1.44 -4.50
N ILE A 77 -12.86 -2.59 -5.11
CA ILE A 77 -11.90 -3.58 -4.56
C ILE A 77 -10.49 -3.00 -4.52
N ASP A 78 -10.06 -2.27 -5.56
CA ASP A 78 -8.78 -1.57 -5.60
C ASP A 78 -8.63 -0.61 -4.41
N SER A 79 -9.64 0.24 -4.18
CA SER A 79 -9.61 1.18 -3.05
C SER A 79 -9.63 0.51 -1.67
N LEU A 80 -10.40 -0.57 -1.51
CA LEU A 80 -10.42 -1.33 -0.25
C LEU A 80 -9.08 -2.02 0.01
N SER A 81 -8.49 -2.59 -1.04
CA SER A 81 -7.15 -3.18 -0.99
C SER A 81 -6.09 -2.13 -0.62
N ASP A 82 -6.15 -0.95 -1.25
CA ASP A 82 -5.25 0.17 -1.01
C ASP A 82 -5.24 0.64 0.45
N VAL A 83 -6.40 0.66 1.11
CA VAL A 83 -6.48 0.99 2.54
C VAL A 83 -5.67 -0.01 3.37
N VAL A 84 -5.75 -1.30 3.06
CA VAL A 84 -5.03 -2.35 3.79
C VAL A 84 -3.54 -2.29 3.47
N CYS A 85 -3.18 -2.25 2.19
CA CYS A 85 -1.81 -2.31 1.68
C CYS A 85 -1.00 -1.04 1.99
N PHE A 86 -1.60 0.14 1.91
CA PHE A 86 -0.89 1.41 2.01
C PHE A 86 -1.35 2.29 3.17
N GLY A 87 -2.52 2.04 3.76
CA GLY A 87 -2.94 2.67 5.01
C GLY A 87 -2.50 1.86 6.23
N VAL A 88 -3.01 0.64 6.36
CA VAL A 88 -2.82 -0.18 7.57
C VAL A 88 -1.39 -0.74 7.65
N PHE A 89 -0.88 -1.30 6.56
CA PHE A 89 0.43 -1.98 6.59
C PHE A 89 1.59 -1.07 7.00
N PRO A 90 1.75 0.15 6.44
CA PRO A 90 2.82 1.07 6.88
C PRO A 90 2.64 1.56 8.33
N GLY A 91 1.40 1.74 8.77
CA GLY A 91 1.08 2.07 10.16
C GLY A 91 1.53 0.96 11.12
N MET A 92 1.29 -0.30 10.75
CA MET A 92 1.70 -1.47 11.51
C MET A 92 3.24 -1.62 11.55
N ILE A 93 3.93 -1.44 10.41
CA ILE A 93 5.40 -1.41 10.38
C ILE A 93 5.92 -0.37 11.37
N SER A 94 5.35 0.83 11.34
CA SER A 94 5.78 1.94 12.20
C SER A 94 5.52 1.66 13.68
N TYR A 95 4.37 1.07 14.02
CA TYR A 95 4.03 0.69 15.40
C TYR A 95 5.05 -0.29 15.99
N VAL A 96 5.36 -1.34 15.23
CA VAL A 96 6.28 -2.40 15.68
C VAL A 96 7.72 -1.86 15.80
N LEU A 97 8.10 -0.90 14.95
CA LEU A 97 9.39 -0.19 15.05
C LEU A 97 9.47 0.88 16.16
N GLY A 98 8.43 1.01 16.98
CA GLY A 98 8.48 1.83 18.19
C GLY A 98 7.69 3.14 18.13
N VAL A 99 6.86 3.36 17.11
CA VAL A 99 5.83 4.43 17.12
C VAL A 99 4.67 3.99 18.02
N GLN A 100 4.95 3.89 19.32
CA GLN A 100 4.06 3.36 20.34
C GLN A 100 3.61 4.45 21.32
N GLY A 101 2.72 4.09 22.25
CA GLY A 101 2.12 5.02 23.20
C GLY A 101 1.00 5.85 22.60
N VAL A 102 0.39 6.71 23.41
CA VAL A 102 -0.80 7.50 23.03
C VAL A 102 -0.53 8.35 21.78
N LEU A 103 0.59 9.08 21.77
CA LEU A 103 0.95 9.93 20.63
C LEU A 103 1.18 9.12 19.34
N GLY A 104 1.90 8.00 19.43
CA GLY A 104 2.12 7.12 18.28
C GLY A 104 0.82 6.54 17.73
N GLY A 105 -0.08 6.10 18.61
CA GLY A 105 -1.41 5.61 18.24
C GLY A 105 -2.26 6.67 17.53
N ILE A 106 -2.27 7.91 18.04
CA ILE A 106 -2.98 9.04 17.41
C ILE A 106 -2.44 9.30 16.00
N ILE A 107 -1.12 9.28 15.82
CA ILE A 107 -0.48 9.56 14.53
C ILE A 107 -0.74 8.46 13.51
N ILE A 108 -0.67 7.20 13.93
CA ILE A 108 -1.01 6.06 13.06
C ILE A 108 -2.50 6.12 12.67
N ALA A 109 -3.39 6.40 13.64
CA ALA A 109 -4.82 6.55 13.36
C ALA A 109 -5.09 7.70 12.38
N TYR A 110 -4.46 8.86 12.59
CA TYR A 110 -4.54 10.00 11.68
C TYR A 110 -4.09 9.63 10.26
N TYR A 111 -2.94 8.96 10.12
CA TYR A 111 -2.42 8.50 8.83
C TYR A 111 -3.42 7.57 8.11
N CYS A 112 -3.95 6.57 8.82
CA CYS A 112 -4.93 5.64 8.25
C CYS A 112 -6.22 6.35 7.81
N VAL A 113 -6.74 7.26 8.64
CA VAL A 113 -7.95 8.05 8.31
C VAL A 113 -7.68 8.95 7.11
N ALA A 114 -6.51 9.59 7.02
CA ALA A 114 -6.13 10.40 5.88
C ALA A 114 -6.07 9.58 4.57
N ALA A 115 -5.56 8.34 4.62
CA ALA A 115 -5.57 7.43 3.48
C ALA A 115 -7.00 7.09 3.02
N VAL A 116 -7.90 6.78 3.95
CA VAL A 116 -9.33 6.52 3.67
C VAL A 116 -10.01 7.74 3.05
N ILE A 117 -9.81 8.94 3.62
CA ILE A 117 -10.37 10.19 3.08
C ILE A 117 -9.89 10.42 1.65
N ARG A 118 -8.59 10.28 1.40
CA ARG A 118 -8.00 10.44 0.06
C ARG A 118 -8.67 9.49 -0.93
N LEU A 119 -8.73 8.19 -0.61
CA LEU A 119 -9.29 7.18 -1.51
C LEU A 119 -10.78 7.41 -1.79
N GLY A 120 -11.57 7.71 -0.75
CA GLY A 120 -12.98 8.04 -0.91
C GLY A 120 -13.21 9.29 -1.78
N PHE A 121 -12.45 10.36 -1.53
CA PHE A 121 -12.53 11.59 -2.34
C PHE A 121 -12.14 11.33 -3.79
N PHE A 122 -11.10 10.52 -4.02
CA PHE A 122 -10.65 10.17 -5.37
C PHE A 122 -11.69 9.36 -6.13
N ASN A 123 -12.33 8.37 -5.50
CA ASN A 123 -13.37 7.54 -6.12
C ASN A 123 -14.59 8.37 -6.55
N VAL A 124 -15.04 9.31 -5.71
CA VAL A 124 -16.14 10.21 -6.05
C VAL A 124 -15.75 11.13 -7.21
N LEU A 125 -14.54 11.69 -7.18
CA LEU A 125 -14.03 12.56 -8.24
C LEU A 125 -13.91 11.82 -9.58
N GLU A 126 -13.43 10.57 -9.58
CA GLU A 126 -13.37 9.75 -10.79
C GLU A 126 -14.76 9.40 -11.31
N THR A 127 -15.71 9.08 -10.43
CA THR A 127 -17.10 8.81 -10.82
C THR A 127 -17.72 10.02 -11.52
N ASN A 128 -17.57 11.21 -10.95
CA ASN A 128 -18.08 12.46 -11.53
C ASN A 128 -17.39 12.78 -12.87
N ARG A 129 -16.08 12.52 -12.99
CA ARG A 129 -15.31 12.72 -14.24
C ARG A 129 -15.74 11.78 -15.35
N GLN A 130 -16.10 10.54 -15.04
CA GLN A 130 -16.60 9.59 -16.04
C GLN A 130 -17.98 10.00 -16.60
N GLN A 131 -18.75 10.81 -15.85
CA GLN A 131 -20.07 11.30 -16.27
C GLN A 131 -20.02 12.59 -17.11
N GLN A 132 -18.90 13.33 -17.14
CA GLN A 132 -18.82 14.68 -17.72
C GLN A 132 -18.07 14.80 -19.08
N GLU A 133 -17.93 13.71 -19.83
CA GLU A 133 -17.33 13.68 -21.18
C GLU A 133 -15.85 14.08 -21.34
N GLU A 134 -15.35 13.71 -22.52
CA GLU A 134 -13.98 13.46 -22.94
C GLU A 134 -13.07 14.69 -22.91
N GLY A 135 -11.98 14.67 -22.12
CA GLY A 135 -10.83 15.55 -22.44
C GLY A 135 -9.97 16.11 -21.31
N ALA A 136 -10.32 16.00 -20.03
CA ALA A 136 -9.55 16.69 -18.99
C ALA A 136 -8.70 15.74 -18.12
N ASN A 137 -7.50 15.34 -18.59
CA ASN A 137 -6.72 14.32 -17.87
C ASN A 137 -5.20 14.56 -17.83
N LYS A 138 -4.72 15.46 -16.94
CA LYS A 138 -3.28 15.60 -16.65
C LYS A 138 -2.89 15.75 -15.17
N PHE A 139 -3.85 15.92 -14.25
CA PHE A 139 -3.54 16.23 -12.84
C PHE A 139 -4.34 15.38 -11.84
N TYR A 140 -3.65 14.87 -10.83
CA TYR A 140 -4.20 14.31 -9.59
C TYR A 140 -4.24 15.39 -8.51
N PHE A 141 -5.16 15.26 -7.56
CA PHE A 141 -5.19 16.09 -6.36
C PHE A 141 -4.65 15.28 -5.18
N GLY A 142 -3.69 15.84 -4.45
CA GLY A 142 -3.04 15.18 -3.33
C GLY A 142 -2.06 14.07 -3.73
N LEU A 143 -1.30 13.57 -2.74
CA LEU A 143 -0.33 12.50 -2.94
C LEU A 143 -1.05 11.13 -3.03
N PRO A 144 -0.71 10.26 -4.00
CA PRO A 144 -1.25 8.91 -4.05
C PRO A 144 -0.86 8.08 -2.82
N VAL A 145 -1.79 7.29 -2.26
CA VAL A 145 -1.50 6.44 -1.08
C VAL A 145 -0.37 5.45 -1.36
N THR A 146 -0.31 4.96 -2.59
CA THR A 146 0.72 4.03 -3.08
C THR A 146 2.13 4.61 -3.04
N SER A 147 2.28 5.93 -2.91
CA SER A 147 3.57 6.59 -2.71
C SER A 147 4.29 6.13 -1.45
N ILE A 148 3.57 5.65 -0.43
CA ILE A 148 4.20 5.11 0.79
C ILE A 148 5.06 3.87 0.52
N SER A 149 4.71 3.08 -0.51
CA SER A 149 5.51 1.92 -0.94
C SER A 149 6.88 2.30 -1.49
N ILE A 150 7.09 3.58 -1.83
CA ILE A 150 8.36 4.15 -2.24
C ILE A 150 9.05 4.84 -1.05
N ILE A 151 8.29 5.65 -0.31
CA ILE A 151 8.82 6.47 0.79
C ILE A 151 9.33 5.59 1.93
N LEU A 152 8.58 4.56 2.32
CA LEU A 152 8.93 3.75 3.48
C LEU A 152 10.25 2.98 3.29
N PRO A 153 10.49 2.24 2.18
CA PRO A 153 11.80 1.64 1.94
C PRO A 153 12.96 2.66 2.00
N MET A 154 12.75 3.88 1.52
CA MET A 154 13.77 4.94 1.58
C MET A 154 14.05 5.39 3.02
N VAL A 155 13.02 5.53 3.86
CA VAL A 155 13.19 5.82 5.29
C VAL A 155 13.96 4.70 5.99
N PHE A 156 13.72 3.44 5.62
CA PHE A 156 14.46 2.30 6.15
C PHE A 156 15.95 2.30 5.76
N LEU A 157 16.29 2.74 4.55
CA LEU A 157 17.70 2.91 4.17
C LEU A 157 18.40 3.96 5.03
N LEU A 158 17.69 5.04 5.39
CA LEU A 158 18.25 6.10 6.23
C LEU A 158 18.52 5.62 7.67
N ASP A 159 17.82 4.59 8.16
CA ASP A 159 18.07 4.04 9.49
C ASP A 159 19.52 3.56 9.66
N PHE A 160 20.13 3.03 8.59
CA PHE A 160 21.54 2.62 8.60
C PHE A 160 22.51 3.77 8.92
N LEU A 161 22.12 5.00 8.59
CA LEU A 161 22.94 6.19 8.81
C LEU A 161 22.62 6.89 10.13
N MET A 162 21.62 6.41 10.88
CA MET A 162 21.10 7.09 12.06
C MET A 162 21.49 6.41 13.38
N PRO A 163 21.58 7.18 14.49
CA PRO A 163 21.77 6.60 15.81
C PRO A 163 20.60 5.69 16.20
N GLN A 164 20.90 4.61 16.94
CA GLN A 164 19.90 3.66 17.40
C GLN A 164 18.73 4.34 18.13
N GLY A 165 17.51 3.98 17.75
CA GLY A 165 16.28 4.50 18.36
C GLY A 165 15.77 5.82 17.79
N THR A 166 16.47 6.42 16.81
CA THR A 166 16.02 7.64 16.11
C THR A 166 14.88 7.36 15.13
N ILE A 167 14.86 6.15 14.55
CA ILE A 167 13.93 5.75 13.49
C ILE A 167 12.45 5.94 13.84
N LYS A 168 12.06 5.70 15.10
CA LYS A 168 10.67 5.88 15.53
C LYS A 168 10.21 7.34 15.41
N TYR A 169 11.09 8.31 15.66
CA TYR A 169 10.76 9.73 15.51
C TYR A 169 10.67 10.11 14.03
N VAL A 170 11.57 9.56 13.20
CA VAL A 170 11.53 9.76 11.75
C VAL A 170 10.24 9.20 11.17
N LEU A 171 9.87 7.95 11.50
CA LEU A 171 8.63 7.31 11.06
C LEU A 171 7.40 8.10 11.51
N MET A 172 7.39 8.57 12.76
CA MET A 172 6.32 9.42 13.28
C MET A 172 6.14 10.69 12.44
N VAL A 173 7.24 11.39 12.15
CA VAL A 173 7.22 12.59 11.28
C VAL A 173 6.80 12.23 9.85
N THR A 174 7.31 11.13 9.30
CA THR A 174 6.96 10.65 7.96
C THR A 174 5.46 10.38 7.86
N LEU A 175 4.85 9.66 8.80
CA LEU A 175 3.41 9.37 8.79
C LEU A 175 2.57 10.65 8.89
N CYS A 176 2.96 11.60 9.75
CA CYS A 176 2.29 12.91 9.84
C CYS A 176 2.35 13.68 8.52
N ILE A 177 3.54 13.78 7.90
CA ILE A 177 3.74 14.52 6.65
C ILE A 177 2.97 13.83 5.52
N VAL A 178 3.14 12.52 5.34
CA VAL A 178 2.50 11.77 4.27
C VAL A 178 0.97 11.79 4.43
N GLY A 179 0.46 11.58 5.65
CA GLY A 179 -0.97 11.69 5.94
C GLY A 179 -1.53 13.08 5.58
N THR A 180 -0.81 14.14 5.95
CA THR A 180 -1.19 15.51 5.56
C THR A 180 -1.18 15.68 4.04
N LEU A 181 -0.18 15.14 3.34
CA LEU A 181 -0.07 15.20 1.88
C LEU A 181 -1.18 14.41 1.15
N PHE A 182 -1.74 13.37 1.77
CA PHE A 182 -2.89 12.65 1.19
C PHE A 182 -4.13 13.53 1.08
N ILE A 183 -4.35 14.42 2.04
CA ILE A 183 -5.55 15.28 2.12
C ILE A 183 -5.29 16.72 1.66
N THR A 184 -4.04 17.08 1.34
CA THR A 184 -3.70 18.43 0.86
C THR A 184 -4.08 18.62 -0.60
N ASN A 185 -4.75 19.73 -0.91
CA ASN A 185 -5.20 20.05 -2.26
C ASN A 185 -4.07 20.69 -3.11
N PHE A 186 -3.12 19.87 -3.57
CA PHE A 186 -2.13 20.27 -4.56
C PHE A 186 -2.23 19.43 -5.83
N LYS A 187 -1.94 20.05 -6.99
CA LYS A 187 -2.04 19.39 -8.29
C LYS A 187 -0.75 18.64 -8.62
N LEU A 188 -0.79 17.31 -8.57
CA LEU A 188 0.31 16.47 -9.06
C LEU A 188 0.12 16.11 -10.52
N LYS A 189 1.14 16.40 -11.33
CA LYS A 189 1.20 15.95 -12.72
C LYS A 189 1.41 14.44 -12.76
N LYS A 190 0.68 13.72 -13.61
CA LYS A 190 0.88 12.28 -13.77
C LYS A 190 2.33 11.99 -14.21
N PRO A 191 3.05 11.05 -13.56
CA PRO A 191 4.40 10.71 -13.95
C PRO A 191 4.43 10.12 -15.37
N THR A 192 5.47 10.46 -16.11
CA THR A 192 5.71 9.92 -17.47
C THR A 192 6.22 8.48 -17.37
N ASN A 193 6.05 7.66 -18.41
CA ASN A 193 6.54 6.26 -18.43
C ASN A 193 8.02 6.13 -18.02
N LYS A 194 8.87 7.10 -18.40
CA LYS A 194 10.29 7.15 -17.98
C LYS A 194 10.45 7.40 -16.48
N GLN A 195 9.68 8.31 -15.91
CA GLN A 195 9.71 8.62 -14.47
C GLN A 195 9.15 7.45 -13.64
N PHE A 196 8.14 6.76 -14.16
CA PHE A 196 7.61 5.54 -13.57
C PHE A 196 8.66 4.43 -13.53
N ALA A 197 9.36 4.18 -14.65
CA ALA A 197 10.45 3.20 -14.69
C ALA A 197 11.56 3.57 -13.71
N LEU A 198 11.91 4.86 -13.61
CA LEU A 198 12.88 5.36 -12.64
C LEU A 198 12.44 5.08 -11.20
N MET A 199 11.17 5.33 -10.84
CA MET A 199 10.64 5.02 -9.51
C MET A 199 10.77 3.53 -9.18
N VAL A 200 10.40 2.65 -10.12
CA VAL A 200 10.52 1.19 -9.93
C VAL A 200 11.98 0.78 -9.71
N ILE A 201 12.92 1.33 -10.50
CA ILE A 201 14.35 1.05 -10.34
C ILE A 201 14.86 1.53 -8.98
N ILE A 202 14.48 2.75 -8.55
CA ILE A 202 14.87 3.29 -7.24
C ILE A 202 14.38 2.38 -6.11
N VAL A 203 13.11 1.97 -6.15
CA VAL A 203 12.55 1.06 -5.14
C VAL A 203 13.26 -0.29 -5.18
N ALA A 204 13.49 -0.86 -6.35
CA ALA A 204 14.19 -2.14 -6.49
C ALA A 204 15.61 -2.05 -5.91
N CYS A 205 16.37 -1.00 -6.23
CA CYS A 205 17.70 -0.77 -5.66
C CYS A 205 17.66 -0.61 -4.13
N ALA A 206 16.65 0.09 -3.60
CA ALA A 206 16.47 0.27 -2.18
C ALA A 206 16.17 -1.05 -1.46
N VAL A 207 15.22 -1.82 -1.99
CA VAL A 207 14.85 -3.13 -1.45
C VAL A 207 16.03 -4.10 -1.52
N ILE A 208 16.76 -4.16 -2.63
CA ILE A 208 17.95 -5.00 -2.76
C ILE A 208 19.00 -4.62 -1.70
N ASN A 209 19.26 -3.33 -1.49
CA ASN A 209 20.17 -2.88 -0.44
C ASN A 209 19.70 -3.33 0.95
N ILE A 210 18.41 -3.16 1.27
CA ILE A 210 17.85 -3.60 2.55
C ILE A 210 18.01 -5.12 2.71
N LEU A 211 17.74 -5.91 1.67
CA LEU A 211 17.87 -7.36 1.72
C LEU A 211 19.32 -7.81 1.98
N LEU A 212 20.29 -7.14 1.36
CA LEU A 212 21.71 -7.48 1.45
C LEU A 212 22.39 -6.99 2.73
N PHE A 213 22.09 -5.77 3.18
CA PHE A 213 22.89 -5.08 4.22
C PHE A 213 22.18 -4.89 5.56
N SER A 214 20.86 -5.12 5.66
CA SER A 214 20.10 -4.64 6.82
C SER A 214 20.05 -5.62 8.00
N GLU A 215 21.05 -5.68 8.88
CA GLU A 215 20.95 -6.46 10.13
C GLU A 215 20.00 -5.80 11.17
N TYR A 216 18.68 -5.92 10.95
CA TYR A 216 17.69 -5.57 11.97
C TYR A 216 17.69 -6.61 13.08
N HIS A 217 18.46 -6.35 14.13
CA HIS A 217 18.31 -7.03 15.41
C HIS A 217 17.40 -6.23 16.33
N ILE A 218 16.08 -6.24 16.06
CA ILE A 218 15.11 -5.78 17.05
C ILE A 218 14.86 -6.95 18.01
N LYS A 219 15.23 -6.76 19.28
CA LYS A 219 14.92 -7.69 20.38
C LYS A 219 13.40 -7.69 20.58
N HIS A 220 12.69 -8.53 19.84
CA HIS A 220 11.27 -8.71 20.06
C HIS A 220 11.02 -9.54 21.31
N ARG A 221 10.13 -9.03 22.16
CA ARG A 221 9.56 -9.72 23.31
C ARG A 221 8.12 -10.07 22.96
N PHE A 222 7.93 -11.12 22.18
CA PHE A 222 6.62 -11.78 22.05
C PHE A 222 6.79 -13.28 22.24
N ILE A 223 5.78 -13.87 22.88
CA ILE A 223 5.73 -15.27 23.27
C ILE A 223 5.76 -16.10 21.98
N LYS A 224 6.77 -16.95 21.86
CA LYS A 224 6.94 -17.87 20.74
C LYS A 224 5.89 -18.97 20.90
N GLU A 225 4.68 -18.74 20.43
CA GLU A 225 3.67 -19.80 20.31
C GLU A 225 4.06 -20.74 19.16
N GLU A 226 3.83 -22.05 19.31
CA GLU A 226 4.11 -23.01 18.24
C GLU A 226 3.24 -22.70 17.01
N PRO A 227 3.79 -22.77 15.78
CA PRO A 227 3.00 -22.61 14.56
C PRO A 227 1.77 -23.51 14.56
N LEU A 228 0.62 -22.98 14.12
CA LEU A 228 -0.64 -23.72 14.02
C LEU A 228 -0.51 -25.06 13.28
N ILE A 229 0.34 -25.12 12.26
CA ILE A 229 0.64 -26.35 11.51
C ILE A 229 1.33 -27.39 12.40
N GLU A 230 2.27 -26.98 13.25
CA GLU A 230 2.96 -27.88 14.19
C GLU A 230 2.02 -28.36 15.31
N GLN A 231 1.04 -27.54 15.71
CA GLN A 231 0.00 -27.95 16.66
C GLN A 231 -0.99 -28.95 16.06
N ILE A 232 -1.35 -28.81 14.77
CA ILE A 232 -2.27 -29.73 14.07
C ILE A 232 -1.61 -31.08 13.77
N LEU A 233 -0.28 -31.10 13.60
CA LEU A 233 0.48 -32.32 13.28
C LEU A 233 0.96 -33.13 14.50
N LYS A 234 0.73 -32.64 15.72
CA LYS A 234 0.93 -33.38 16.99
C LYS A 234 -0.34 -34.11 17.39
#